data_AF-A0A7K3VYX3-F1
#
_entry.id   AF-A0A7K3VYX3-F1
#
_cell.length_a   1.000
_cell.length_b   1.000
_cell.length_c   1.000
_cell.angle_alpha   90.00
_cell.angle_beta   90.00
_cell.angle_gamma   90.00
#
_symmetry.space_group_name_H-M   'P 1'
#
loop_
_entity.id
_entity.type
_entity.pdbx_description
1 polymer ?
#
loop_
_entity_poly.entity_id
_entity_poly.type
_entity_poly.pdbx_seq_one_letter_code
_entity_poly.pdbx_strand_id
1 'polypeptide(L)'
;MRAEVATSSFAGPPQAVEVFHAGRWFPGELLGWRHDEAGCCRVRVRCVVGGLRHTAWTDLAQLRLPAPVRPPVPDVARVAGPPPARDRHALGAPADLPRPRRAGLVEWLRST
;
A
#
# COMPACT_ATOMS: atom_id res chain seq x y z
N MET A 1 24.06 3.08 22.08
CA MET A 1 24.02 4.17 21.09
C MET A 1 23.03 3.74 20.02
N ARG A 2 21.80 4.28 20.00
CA ARG A 2 20.79 3.90 19.00
C ARG A 2 21.18 4.57 17.68
N ALA A 3 21.44 3.78 16.64
CA ALA A 3 21.63 4.35 15.32
C ALA A 3 20.30 5.02 14.91
N GLU A 4 20.31 6.34 14.70
CA GLU A 4 19.29 6.99 13.91
C GLU A 4 19.38 6.41 12.50
N VAL A 5 18.59 5.39 12.20
CA VAL A 5 18.50 4.91 10.82
C VAL A 5 17.85 6.04 10.01
N ALA A 6 18.63 6.58 9.08
CA ALA A 6 18.23 7.66 8.20
C ALA A 6 16.87 7.34 7.58
N THR A 7 15.92 8.26 7.75
CA THR A 7 14.61 8.17 7.08
C THR A 7 14.77 8.61 5.64
N SER A 8 14.39 7.75 4.70
CA SER A 8 14.26 8.10 3.29
C SER A 8 12.87 8.68 3.02
N SER A 9 12.77 9.56 2.02
CA SER A 9 11.51 10.15 1.57
C SER A 9 11.47 10.24 0.05
N PHE A 10 10.27 10.47 -0.51
CA PHE A 10 10.14 10.82 -1.92
C PHE A 10 10.77 12.18 -2.19
N ALA A 11 11.33 12.36 -3.39
CA ALA A 11 11.88 13.64 -3.84
C ALA A 11 10.78 14.66 -4.22
N GLY A 12 9.52 14.21 -4.34
CA GLY A 12 8.36 15.03 -4.70
C GLY A 12 7.25 14.95 -3.64
N PRO A 13 5.99 15.25 -4.04
CA PRO A 13 4.85 15.12 -3.15
C PRO A 13 4.73 13.71 -2.55
N PRO A 14 4.17 13.57 -1.34
CA PRO A 14 3.91 12.26 -0.74
C PRO A 14 3.12 11.32 -1.67
N GLN A 15 3.49 10.05 -1.70
CA GLN A 15 2.80 9.04 -2.49
C GLN A 15 1.42 8.74 -1.87
N ALA A 16 0.36 8.86 -2.67
CA ALA A 16 -0.99 8.46 -2.23
C ALA A 16 -1.06 6.94 -2.00
N VAL A 17 -1.61 6.54 -0.86
CA VAL A 17 -1.77 5.14 -0.43
C VAL A 17 -3.10 4.95 0.27
N GLU A 18 -3.52 3.70 0.44
CA GLU A 18 -4.53 3.32 1.42
C GLU A 18 -3.85 2.59 2.59
N VAL A 19 -4.23 2.95 3.81
CA VAL A 19 -3.68 2.42 5.06
C VAL A 19 -4.71 1.52 5.73
N PHE A 20 -4.33 0.30 6.10
CA PHE A 20 -5.19 -0.61 6.82
C PHE A 20 -5.26 -0.25 8.31
N HIS A 21 -6.46 0.00 8.81
CA HIS A 21 -6.72 0.30 10.22
C HIS A 21 -8.08 -0.26 10.64
N ALA A 22 -8.15 -0.93 11.79
CA ALA A 22 -9.38 -1.46 12.37
C ALA A 22 -10.25 -2.27 11.35
N GLY A 23 -9.61 -3.08 10.51
CA GLY A 23 -10.31 -3.91 9.52
C GLY A 23 -10.73 -3.19 8.24
N ARG A 24 -10.39 -1.91 8.07
CA ARG A 24 -10.80 -1.08 6.93
C ARG A 24 -9.60 -0.38 6.29
N TRP A 25 -9.73 -0.04 5.02
CA TRP A 25 -8.75 0.75 4.28
C TRP A 25 -9.14 2.22 4.34
N PHE A 26 -8.19 3.08 4.70
CA PHE A 26 -8.36 4.53 4.77
C PHE A 26 -7.43 5.23 3.79
N PRO A 27 -7.89 6.26 3.06
CA PRO A 27 -6.99 7.05 2.22
C PRO A 27 -5.92 7.74 3.07
N GLY A 28 -4.71 7.78 2.54
CA GLY A 28 -3.55 8.37 3.21
C GLY A 28 -2.40 8.65 2.26
N GLU A 29 -1.29 9.03 2.86
CA GLU A 29 -0.07 9.45 2.19
C GLU A 29 1.13 8.76 2.84
N LEU A 30 2.00 8.17 2.02
CA LEU A 30 3.29 7.66 2.43
C LEU A 30 4.30 8.80 2.40
N LEU A 31 4.81 9.16 3.58
CA LEU A 31 5.73 10.28 3.78
C LEU A 31 7.19 9.87 3.64
N GLY A 32 7.51 8.62 3.98
CA GLY A 32 8.88 8.11 3.97
C GLY A 32 8.99 6.72 4.55
N TRP A 33 10.20 6.18 4.60
CA TRP A 33 10.48 4.84 5.12
C TRP A 33 11.85 4.77 5.80
N ARG A 34 12.05 3.73 6.60
CA ARG A 34 13.33 3.36 7.20
C ARG A 34 13.39 1.85 7.34
N HIS A 35 14.59 1.30 7.47
CA HIS A 35 14.77 -0.08 7.90
C HIS A 35 15.00 -0.10 9.41
N ASP A 36 14.46 -1.09 10.11
CA ASP A 36 14.86 -1.35 11.50
C ASP A 36 16.13 -2.22 11.57
N GLU A 37 16.57 -2.55 12.78
CA GLU A 37 17.77 -3.35 13.01
C GLU A 37 17.68 -4.78 12.45
N ALA A 38 16.46 -5.28 12.22
CA ALA A 38 16.21 -6.58 11.58
C ALA A 38 16.13 -6.49 10.04
N GLY A 39 16.28 -5.28 9.48
CA GLY A 39 16.14 -5.02 8.06
C GLY A 39 14.68 -4.91 7.59
N CYS A 40 13.70 -4.91 8.50
CA CYS A 40 12.29 -4.77 8.13
C CYS A 40 11.98 -3.33 7.74
N CYS A 41 11.22 -3.16 6.66
CA CYS A 41 10.80 -1.85 6.20
C CYS A 41 9.66 -1.30 7.07
N ARG A 42 9.95 -0.22 7.78
CA ARG A 42 8.97 0.61 8.49
C ARG A 42 8.64 1.80 7.63
N VAL A 43 7.35 2.09 7.48
CA VAL A 43 6.85 3.18 6.65
C VAL A 43 6.15 4.23 7.49
N ARG A 44 6.41 5.51 7.21
CA ARG A 44 5.75 6.64 7.88
C ARG A 44 4.57 7.09 7.04
N VAL A 45 3.36 7.00 7.61
CA VAL A 45 2.12 7.34 6.91
C VAL A 45 1.38 8.47 7.59
N ARG A 46 0.57 9.17 6.80
CA ARG A 46 -0.42 10.13 7.26
C ARG A 46 -1.80 9.77 6.71
N CYS A 47 -2.82 9.67 7.55
CA CYS A 47 -4.18 9.38 7.11
C CYS A 47 -5.22 10.11 7.97
N VAL A 48 -6.48 10.09 7.55
CA VAL A 48 -7.61 10.60 8.34
C VAL A 48 -8.48 9.43 8.78
N VAL A 49 -8.65 9.25 10.09
CA VAL A 49 -9.47 8.18 10.69
C VAL A 49 -10.40 8.83 11.71
N GLY A 50 -11.71 8.61 11.57
CA GLY A 50 -12.71 9.22 12.46
C GLY A 50 -12.69 10.75 12.42
N GLY A 51 -12.34 11.36 11.29
CA GLY A 51 -12.23 12.81 11.13
C GLY A 51 -10.94 13.43 11.68
N LEU A 52 -10.07 12.65 12.31
CA LEU A 52 -8.81 13.12 12.87
C LEU A 52 -7.64 12.76 11.96
N ARG A 53 -6.72 13.70 11.78
CA ARG A 53 -5.45 13.47 11.06
C ARG A 53 -4.45 12.78 11.98
N HIS A 54 -3.81 11.78 11.42
CA HIS A 54 -3.03 10.79 12.14
C HIS A 54 -1.70 10.61 11.42
N THR A 55 -0.57 10.54 12.15
CA THR A 55 0.75 10.22 11.57
C THR A 55 1.41 9.13 12.41
N ALA A 56 1.89 8.06 11.77
CA ALA A 56 2.49 6.93 12.49
C ALA A 56 3.49 6.16 11.62
N TRP A 57 4.33 5.37 12.27
CA TRP A 57 5.17 4.36 11.62
C TRP A 57 4.47 3.00 11.66
N THR A 58 4.28 2.37 10.50
CA THR A 58 3.64 1.06 10.35
C THR A 58 4.49 0.12 9.49
N ASP A 59 4.03 -1.11 9.32
CA ASP A 59 4.63 -2.10 8.43
C ASP A 59 4.17 -1.85 6.98
N LEU A 60 5.05 -2.07 6.00
CA LEU A 60 4.74 -1.91 4.58
C LEU A 60 3.53 -2.76 4.14
N ALA A 61 3.32 -3.93 4.73
CA ALA A 61 2.18 -4.80 4.43
C ALA A 61 0.82 -4.22 4.87
N GLN A 62 0.81 -3.13 5.65
CA GLN A 62 -0.42 -2.41 6.03
C GLN A 62 -0.81 -1.34 5.00
N LEU A 63 -0.08 -1.23 3.89
CA LEU A 63 -0.34 -0.26 2.83
C LEU A 63 -0.74 -0.99 1.54
N ARG A 64 -1.55 -0.31 0.73
CA ARG A 64 -1.73 -0.64 -0.69
C ARG A 64 -1.82 0.64 -1.50
N LEU A 65 -1.61 0.53 -2.81
CA LEU A 65 -1.89 1.63 -3.72
C LEU A 65 -3.41 1.75 -3.91
N PRO A 66 -3.95 2.99 -4.04
CA PRO A 66 -5.34 3.17 -4.43
C PRO A 66 -5.60 2.50 -5.77
N ALA A 67 -6.83 2.02 -5.98
CA ALA A 67 -7.22 1.47 -7.26
C ALA A 67 -6.94 2.50 -8.38
N PRO A 68 -6.27 2.11 -9.47
CA PRO A 68 -5.98 3.03 -10.55
C PRO A 68 -7.30 3.52 -11.14
N VAL A 69 -7.43 4.83 -11.32
CA VAL A 69 -8.53 5.42 -12.08
C VAL A 69 -8.27 5.08 -13.54
N ARG A 70 -8.85 3.97 -14.02
CA ARG A 70 -8.77 3.62 -15.43
C ARG A 70 -9.67 4.59 -16.20
N PRO A 71 -9.16 5.33 -17.20
CA PRO A 71 -10.05 6.07 -18.09
C PRO A 71 -11.00 5.08 -18.78
N PRO A 72 -12.25 5.47 -19.08
CA PRO A 72 -13.14 4.63 -19.85
C PRO A 72 -12.44 4.27 -21.17
N VAL A 73 -12.27 2.97 -21.44
CA VAL A 73 -11.79 2.52 -22.74
C VAL A 73 -12.93 2.75 -23.72
N PRO A 74 -12.72 3.47 -24.84
CA PRO A 74 -13.74 3.58 -25.87
C PRO A 74 -14.10 2.17 -26.35
N ASP A 75 -15.39 1.89 -26.49
CA ASP A 75 -15.90 0.63 -27.03
C ASP A 75 -15.47 0.55 -28.50
N VAL A 76 -14.31 -0.07 -28.76
CA VAL A 76 -13.95 -0.52 -30.10
C VAL A 76 -14.82 -1.74 -30.36
N ALA A 77 -15.94 -1.52 -31.04
CA ALA A 77 -16.80 -2.57 -31.57
C ALA A 77 -15.92 -3.69 -32.12
N ARG A 78 -16.01 -4.87 -31.51
CA ARG A 78 -15.24 -6.05 -31.89
C ARG A 78 -15.49 -6.36 -33.36
N VAL A 79 -14.56 -6.03 -34.25
CA VAL A 79 -14.45 -6.72 -35.54
C VAL A 79 -14.07 -8.16 -35.20
N ALA A 80 -15.05 -9.05 -35.27
CA ALA A 80 -14.90 -10.47 -34.97
C ALA A 80 -14.05 -11.16 -36.05
N GLY A 81 -12.73 -11.03 -35.95
CA GLY A 81 -11.79 -11.97 -36.54
C GLY A 81 -11.55 -13.14 -35.58
N PRO A 82 -11.39 -14.39 -36.08
CA PRO A 82 -11.08 -15.52 -35.21
C PRO A 82 -9.77 -15.26 -34.44
N PRO A 83 -9.70 -15.55 -33.13
CA PRO A 83 -8.50 -15.33 -32.36
C PRO A 83 -7.38 -16.26 -32.83
N PRO A 84 -6.12 -15.79 -32.95
CA PRO A 84 -5.00 -16.70 -33.11
C PRO A 84 -4.93 -17.63 -31.89
N ALA A 85 -4.64 -18.90 -32.13
CA ALA A 85 -4.52 -19.92 -31.08
C ALA A 85 -3.51 -19.44 -30.02
N ARG A 86 -3.98 -19.24 -28.80
CA ARG A 86 -3.14 -18.92 -27.65
C ARG A 86 -2.64 -20.21 -27.05
N ASP A 87 -1.32 -20.42 -27.07
CA ASP A 87 -0.67 -21.45 -26.27
C ASP A 87 -1.03 -21.24 -24.79
N ARG A 88 -1.69 -22.25 -24.21
CA ARG A 88 -2.01 -22.33 -22.79
C ARG A 88 -0.74 -22.68 -22.02
N HIS A 89 0.11 -21.70 -21.74
CA HIS A 89 0.94 -21.80 -20.53
C HIS A 89 0.03 -21.55 -19.32
N ALA A 90 -0.20 -22.62 -18.56
CA ALA A 90 -1.08 -22.68 -17.41
C ALA A 90 -0.73 -21.59 -16.38
N LEU A 91 -1.67 -20.69 -16.13
CA LEU A 91 -1.68 -19.84 -14.95
C LEU A 91 -1.78 -20.73 -13.72
N GLY A 92 -0.69 -20.80 -12.95
CA GLY A 92 -0.72 -21.34 -11.59
C GLY A 92 -1.79 -20.64 -10.77
N ALA A 93 -2.44 -21.40 -9.89
CA ALA A 93 -3.55 -21.00 -9.04
C ALA A 93 -3.31 -19.65 -8.32
N PRO A 94 -4.37 -18.89 -7.97
CA PRO A 94 -4.22 -17.68 -7.18
C PRO A 94 -3.53 -18.03 -5.87
N ALA A 95 -2.33 -17.46 -5.66
CA ALA A 95 -1.62 -17.58 -4.42
C ALA A 95 -2.50 -17.02 -3.28
N ASP A 96 -2.71 -17.85 -2.28
CA ASP A 96 -3.34 -17.50 -1.01
C ASP A 96 -2.57 -16.31 -0.42
N LEU A 97 -3.12 -15.09 -0.57
CA LEU A 97 -2.50 -13.90 -0.02
C LEU A 97 -2.51 -14.04 1.51
N PRO A 98 -1.35 -13.99 2.18
CA PRO A 98 -1.30 -14.19 3.61
C PRO A 98 -2.16 -13.12 4.29
N ARG A 99 -3.17 -13.58 5.05
CA ARG A 99 -3.93 -12.69 5.93
C ARG A 99 -2.94 -12.04 6.90
N PRO A 100 -3.01 -10.71 7.11
CA PRO A 100 -2.13 -10.03 8.05
C PRO A 100 -2.29 -10.67 9.43
N ARG A 101 -1.17 -11.15 10.00
CA ARG A 101 -1.15 -11.66 11.36
C ARG A 101 -1.49 -10.51 12.31
N ARG A 102 -2.49 -10.76 13.18
CA ARG A 102 -2.96 -9.96 14.32
C ARG A 102 -2.47 -8.52 14.41
N ALA A 103 -3.43 -7.60 14.34
CA ALA A 103 -3.33 -6.17 14.64
C ALA A 103 -2.42 -5.87 15.85
N GLY A 104 -1.15 -5.58 15.58
CA GLY A 104 -0.28 -4.86 16.49
C GLY A 104 -0.64 -3.38 16.37
N LEU A 105 -1.13 -2.83 17.48
CA LEU A 105 -1.46 -1.43 17.71
C LEU A 105 -0.55 -0.48 16.91
N VAL A 106 -1.14 0.34 16.04
CA VAL A 106 -0.45 1.52 15.53
C VAL A 106 -0.08 2.34 16.77
N GLU A 107 1.21 2.42 17.08
CA GLU A 107 1.70 3.23 18.18
C GLU A 107 1.52 4.69 17.77
N TRP A 108 0.34 5.24 18.11
CA TRP A 108 0.04 6.64 18.00
C TRP A 108 0.97 7.39 18.95
N LEU A 109 2.03 7.99 18.42
CA LEU A 109 2.77 9.03 19.13
C LEU A 109 1.77 10.16 19.41
N ARG A 110 1.27 10.21 20.64
CA ARG A 110 0.58 11.40 21.16
C ARG A 110 1.65 12.47 21.27
N SER A 111 1.55 13.51 20.44
CA SER A 111 2.31 14.73 20.67
C SER A 111 1.82 15.33 22.00
N THR A 112 2.70 15.33 23.00
CA THR A 112 2.62 16.23 24.16
C THR A 112 2.92 17.65 23.73
#